data_AF-A0A2S9FR86-F1
#
_entry.id   AF-A0A2S9FR86-F1
#
_cell.length_a   1.000
_cell.length_b   1.000
_cell.length_c   1.000
_cell.angle_alpha   90.00
_cell.angle_beta   90.00
_cell.angle_gamma   90.00
#
_symmetry.space_group_name_H-M   'P 1'
#
loop_
_entity.id
_entity.type
_entity.pdbx_description
1 polymer ?
#
loop_
_entity_poly.entity_id
_entity_poly.type
_entity_poly.pdbx_seq_one_letter_code
_entity_poly.pdbx_strand_id
1 'polypeptide(L)' 'PGTRWDDIPDDWSCPDCGAAKSDFEMVEVARP' A
#
# COMPACT_ATOMS: atom_id res chain seq x y z
N PRO A 1 -8.04 2.40 -11.59
CA PRO A 1 -8.51 2.68 -10.21
C PRO A 1 -9.11 1.43 -9.59
N GLY A 2 -8.50 0.87 -8.53
CA GLY A 2 -9.05 -0.29 -7.82
C GLY A 2 -8.15 -1.52 -7.72
N THR A 3 -6.82 -1.39 -7.81
CA THR A 3 -5.92 -2.46 -7.37
C THR A 3 -6.05 -2.62 -5.86
N ARG A 4 -6.36 -3.84 -5.38
CA ARG A 4 -6.42 -4.09 -3.92
C ARG A 4 -5.00 -4.13 -3.37
N TRP A 5 -4.86 -3.85 -2.08
CA TRP A 5 -3.57 -3.98 -1.39
C TRP A 5 -3.01 -5.41 -1.47
N ASP A 6 -3.90 -6.41 -1.40
CA ASP A 6 -3.53 -7.83 -1.53
C ASP A 6 -3.04 -8.21 -2.94
N ASP A 7 -3.41 -7.45 -3.97
CA ASP A 7 -2.98 -7.69 -5.35
C ASP A 7 -1.58 -7.09 -5.64
N ILE A 8 -1.04 -6.29 -4.70
CA ILE A 8 0.29 -5.70 -4.84
C ILE A 8 1.34 -6.78 -4.54
N PRO A 9 2.37 -6.97 -5.38
CA PRO A 9 3.46 -7.90 -5.12
C PRO A 9 4.18 -7.64 -3.78
N ASP A 10 4.69 -8.70 -3.13
CA ASP A 10 5.38 -8.57 -1.85
C ASP A 10 6.76 -7.91 -1.96
N ASP A 11 7.34 -7.88 -3.16
CA ASP A 11 8.59 -7.18 -3.49
C ASP A 11 8.37 -5.72 -3.90
N TRP A 12 7.12 -5.23 -3.85
CA TRP A 12 6.83 -3.83 -4.12
C TRP A 12 7.47 -2.92 -3.08
N SER A 13 8.01 -1.81 -3.58
CA SER A 13 8.53 -0.71 -2.78
C SER A 13 7.88 0.61 -3.18
N CYS A 14 7.70 1.50 -2.20
CA CYS A 14 7.15 2.82 -2.44
C CYS A 14 8.04 3.61 -3.41
N PRO A 15 7.52 4.12 -4.54
CA PRO A 15 8.33 4.82 -5.52
C PRO A 15 8.89 6.16 -5.02
N ASP A 16 8.30 6.73 -3.97
CA ASP A 16 8.72 8.03 -3.43
C ASP A 16 9.80 7.90 -2.33
N CYS A 17 9.77 6.83 -1.53
CA CYS A 17 10.66 6.68 -0.37
C CYS A 17 11.41 5.34 -0.28
N GLY A 18 11.04 4.34 -1.08
CA GLY A 18 11.65 3.01 -1.09
C GLY A 18 11.22 2.08 0.06
N ALA A 19 10.27 2.48 0.92
CA ALA A 19 9.74 1.62 1.98
C ALA A 19 9.09 0.36 1.39
N ALA A 20 9.23 -0.78 2.06
CA ALA A 20 8.68 -2.04 1.62
C ALA A 20 7.18 -2.11 1.89
N LYS A 21 6.44 -2.98 1.17
CA LYS A 21 5.01 -3.24 1.42
C LYS A 21 4.71 -3.54 2.90
N SER A 22 5.60 -4.24 3.59
CA SER A 22 5.47 -4.59 5.01
C SER A 22 5.53 -3.41 5.98
N ASP A 23 6.05 -2.26 5.54
CA ASP A 23 6.20 -1.07 6.37
C ASP A 23 4.91 -0.22 6.43
N PHE A 24 3.90 -0.56 5.63
CA PHE A 24 2.63 0.15 5.56
C PHE A 24 1.53 -0.56 6.35
N GLU A 25 0.60 0.22 6.89
CA GLU A 25 -0.59 -0.26 7.61
C GLU A 25 -1.88 0.19 6.92
N MET A 26 -2.93 -0.62 7.00
CA MET A 26 -4.24 -0.26 6.48
C MET A 26 -4.92 0.74 7.40
N VAL A 27 -5.22 1.93 6.87
CA VAL A 27 -5.98 2.97 7.57
C VAL A 27 -7.40 3.01 7.02
N GLU A 28 -8.38 3.05 7.92
CA GLU A 28 -9.78 3.24 7.53
C GLU A 28 -9.98 4.63 6.92
N VAL A 29 -10.43 4.67 5.66
CA VAL A 29 -10.77 5.93 5.00
C VAL A 29 -12.14 6.37 5.52
N ALA A 30 -12.14 7.20 6.56
CA ALA A 30 -13.33 7.90 7.02
C ALA A 30 -13.76 8.91 5.93
N ARG A 31 -14.69 8.49 5.06
CA ARG A 31 -15.32 9.39 4.10
C ARG A 31 -16.35 10.25 4.88
N PRO A 32 -16.27 11.59 4.84
CA PRO A 32 -17.32 12.45 5.38
C PRO A 32 -18.62 12.31 4.58
#